data_AF-A0A6I4ZIB8-F1
#
_entry.id   AF-A0A6I4ZIB8-F1
#
_cell.length_a   1.000
_cell.length_b   1.000
_cell.length_c   1.000
_cell.angle_alpha   90.00
_cell.angle_beta   90.00
_cell.angle_gamma   90.00
#
_symmetry.space_group_name_H-M   'P 1'
#
loop_
_entity.id
_entity.type
_entity.pdbx_description
1 polymer ?
#
loop_
_entity_poly.entity_id
_entity_poly.type
_entity_poly.pdbx_seq_one_letter_code
_entity_poly.pdbx_strand_id
1 'polypeptide(L)'
;LPTLEGQYVGPGSRFSGLGRMITDSTEDGVWSTDRGINPVTKQEEPRRVFLILHDGLVFATSHSALAEDVAGSTKEYVNKAIAKYNDDGLDAVISHYNSQDSLDGQFYLFLIGADDNYVAHPIFPHLIGSDIKDVVGSDGQELGKEIAQATEDGIWVEYLWPHPVSRKEQQKVTWAIRHDGLIFASGYYAGGPESGSPAWQEADPREYTVQYVSQAIERYEREGLESMLNYYNSVASFEGQWYLFATDASDIYHVHPLIARLIGTDIKNVVGSDGYELGKELAKATDGGEGVWVEYLWPHPVTLKEVPKVGYAVRHDGMLFASGYYPQVEDPTAHTKAYVQKAIEYYEANGLDATIAHYNSPESVDGQWSLTMADGNDVVRVAVLAPHLVGTDLKDVGAGRIRNIGEEMAAASEQGIWINFVFPNTRSSETLYAHTWAIRHDGLLFTSRYYDDKPDVSGTP
;
A
#
# COMPACT_ATOMS: atom_id res chain seq x y z
N LEU A 1 34.06 -10.00 27.54
CA LEU A 1 32.95 -10.98 27.59
C LEU A 1 33.14 -11.95 26.43
N PRO A 2 33.25 -13.26 26.67
CA PRO A 2 33.40 -14.24 25.59
C PRO A 2 32.04 -14.53 24.93
N THR A 3 32.11 -14.73 23.60
CA THR A 3 31.12 -15.34 22.69
C THR A 3 29.77 -14.61 22.50
N LEU A 4 29.77 -13.59 21.63
CA LEU A 4 28.66 -13.30 20.72
C LEU A 4 29.02 -13.83 19.33
N GLU A 5 29.22 -15.14 19.21
CA GLU A 5 29.19 -15.80 17.91
C GLU A 5 27.73 -16.12 17.58
N GLY A 6 27.21 -15.59 16.47
CA GLY A 6 25.99 -16.13 15.85
C GLY A 6 24.79 -15.20 15.63
N GLN A 7 24.90 -13.88 15.73
CA GLN A 7 23.85 -13.00 15.19
C GLN A 7 24.29 -12.38 13.87
N TYR A 8 24.04 -13.12 12.79
CA TYR A 8 23.97 -12.57 11.45
C TYR A 8 22.76 -11.64 11.41
N VAL A 9 22.98 -10.35 11.63
CA VAL A 9 21.93 -9.33 11.55
C VAL A 9 21.91 -8.85 10.10
N GLY A 10 20.83 -9.17 9.40
CA GLY A 10 20.66 -8.83 7.98
C GLY A 10 20.84 -7.34 7.67
N PRO A 11 21.05 -6.99 6.39
CA PRO A 11 21.12 -5.59 5.96
C PRO A 11 19.81 -4.90 6.32
N GLY A 12 19.86 -3.93 7.23
CA GLY A 12 18.69 -3.22 7.76
C GLY A 12 18.59 -3.12 9.28
N SER A 13 19.42 -3.83 10.06
CA SER A 13 19.47 -3.57 11.50
C SER A 13 20.37 -2.40 11.86
N ARG A 14 19.90 -1.52 12.76
CA ARG A 14 20.64 -0.39 13.36
C ARG A 14 21.98 -0.80 14.04
N PHE A 15 22.26 -2.09 14.16
CA PHE A 15 23.48 -2.63 14.79
C PHE A 15 24.53 -3.12 13.78
N SER A 16 24.18 -3.27 12.49
CA SER A 16 25.13 -3.77 11.47
C SER A 16 26.28 -2.79 11.18
N GLY A 17 26.04 -1.48 11.29
CA GLY A 17 27.07 -0.44 11.10
C GLY A 17 28.11 -0.43 12.22
N LEU A 18 27.67 -0.41 13.49
CA LEU A 18 28.56 -0.30 14.66
C LEU A 18 29.52 -1.49 14.77
N GLY A 19 29.03 -2.71 14.52
CA GLY A 19 29.86 -3.91 14.54
C GLY A 19 30.99 -3.87 13.50
N ARG A 20 30.70 -3.40 12.29
CA ARG A 20 31.70 -3.22 11.24
C ARG A 20 32.72 -2.15 11.61
N MET A 21 32.28 -0.99 12.11
CA MET A 21 33.17 0.10 12.54
C MET A 21 34.11 -0.30 13.68
N ILE A 22 33.64 -1.13 14.62
CA ILE A 22 34.49 -1.68 15.69
C ILE A 22 35.57 -2.59 15.09
N THR A 23 35.20 -3.42 14.11
CA THR A 23 36.12 -4.35 13.44
C THR A 23 37.19 -3.62 12.62
N ASP A 24 36.84 -2.48 12.03
CA ASP A 24 37.73 -1.67 11.19
C ASP A 24 38.60 -0.67 12.00
N SER A 25 38.46 -0.63 13.33
CA SER A 25 39.19 0.30 14.19
C SER A 25 40.67 -0.07 14.35
N THR A 26 41.55 0.94 14.32
CA THR A 26 43.00 0.78 14.42
C THR A 26 43.58 1.61 15.56
N GLU A 27 44.83 1.33 15.95
CA GLU A 27 45.57 2.14 16.94
C GLU A 27 45.85 3.57 16.45
N ASP A 28 45.93 3.78 15.13
CA ASP A 28 46.11 5.11 14.52
C ASP A 28 44.79 5.90 14.43
N GLY A 29 43.66 5.24 14.72
CA GLY A 29 42.32 5.78 14.60
C GLY A 29 41.77 5.75 13.17
N VAL A 30 40.47 5.58 13.05
CA VAL A 30 39.73 5.56 11.78
C VAL A 30 38.54 6.49 11.84
N TRP A 31 38.35 7.25 10.77
CA TRP A 31 37.11 7.98 10.56
C TRP A 31 36.12 7.13 9.78
N SER A 32 34.91 7.03 10.31
CA SER A 32 33.77 6.41 9.65
C SER A 32 32.60 7.38 9.58
N THR A 33 31.65 7.08 8.71
CA THR A 33 30.37 7.76 8.66
C THR A 33 29.31 6.74 9.05
N ASP A 34 28.49 7.10 10.02
CA ASP A 34 27.35 6.30 10.50
C ASP A 34 26.11 7.19 10.56
N ARG A 35 24.96 6.65 11.01
CA ARG A 35 23.73 7.41 11.26
C ARG A 35 23.36 7.39 12.73
N GLY A 36 22.89 8.52 13.24
CA GLY A 36 22.41 8.56 14.61
C GLY A 36 21.59 9.79 14.92
N ILE A 37 20.85 9.72 16.02
CA ILE A 37 20.03 10.82 16.49
C ILE A 37 20.96 11.92 17.02
N ASN A 38 20.99 13.06 16.32
CA ASN A 38 21.65 14.26 16.80
C ASN A 38 20.99 14.69 18.13
N PRO A 39 21.75 14.82 19.22
CA PRO A 39 21.18 15.10 20.53
C PRO A 39 20.55 16.49 20.63
N VAL A 40 20.90 17.43 19.74
CA VAL A 40 20.38 18.79 19.66
C VAL A 40 19.13 18.83 18.78
N THR A 41 19.22 18.41 17.52
CA THR A 41 18.12 18.52 16.55
C THR A 41 17.07 17.41 16.72
N LYS A 42 17.41 16.33 17.43
CA LYS A 42 16.64 15.09 17.53
C LYS A 42 16.39 14.40 16.18
N GLN A 43 17.15 14.77 15.14
CA GLN A 43 17.09 14.21 13.80
C GLN A 43 18.06 13.04 13.63
N GLU A 44 17.66 12.03 12.85
CA GLU A 44 18.62 11.03 12.37
C GLU A 44 19.46 11.63 11.25
N GLU A 45 20.67 12.04 11.61
CA GLU A 45 21.61 12.73 10.74
C GLU A 45 22.82 11.85 10.46
N PRO A 46 23.52 12.07 9.33
CA PRO A 46 24.88 11.58 9.17
C PRO A 46 25.71 12.03 10.37
N ARG A 47 26.42 11.08 10.97
CA ARG A 47 27.34 11.33 12.07
C ARG A 47 28.72 10.89 11.65
N ARG A 48 29.69 11.76 11.88
CA ARG A 48 31.11 11.41 11.75
C ARG A 48 31.52 10.74 13.04
N VAL A 49 32.00 9.51 12.93
CA VAL A 49 32.46 8.72 14.06
C VAL A 49 33.96 8.53 13.92
N PHE A 50 34.70 8.94 14.95
CA PHE A 50 36.12 8.62 15.07
C PHE A 50 36.26 7.49 16.07
N LEU A 51 36.90 6.40 15.65
CA LEU A 51 37.15 5.23 16.48
C LEU A 51 38.66 5.03 16.60
N ILE A 52 39.14 4.71 17.81
CA ILE A 52 40.54 4.34 18.06
C ILE A 52 40.59 3.11 18.98
N LEU A 53 41.41 2.14 18.61
CA LEU A 53 41.66 0.95 19.41
C LEU A 53 42.85 1.23 20.34
N HIS A 54 42.66 1.05 21.65
CA HIS A 54 43.74 1.16 22.62
C HIS A 54 43.57 0.13 23.74
N ASP A 55 44.61 -0.66 24.02
CA ASP A 55 44.61 -1.72 25.02
C ASP A 55 43.45 -2.72 24.87
N GLY A 56 43.07 -3.03 23.63
CA GLY A 56 41.96 -3.94 23.33
C GLY A 56 40.56 -3.36 23.58
N LEU A 57 40.47 -2.06 23.85
CA LEU A 57 39.22 -1.31 23.98
C LEU A 57 39.04 -0.34 22.82
N VAL A 58 37.83 -0.24 22.27
CA VAL A 58 37.49 0.74 21.24
C VAL A 58 36.90 1.98 21.89
N PHE A 59 37.59 3.11 21.72
CA PHE A 59 37.10 4.42 22.10
C PHE A 59 36.47 5.07 20.88
N ALA A 60 35.22 5.49 21.00
CA ALA A 60 34.50 6.16 19.92
C ALA A 60 34.00 7.52 20.40
N THR A 61 34.19 8.53 19.56
CA THR A 61 33.48 9.79 19.67
C THR A 61 32.75 10.05 18.37
N SER A 62 31.65 10.78 18.44
CA SER A 62 30.89 11.14 17.25
C SER A 62 30.37 12.56 17.36
N HIS A 63 30.31 13.23 16.24
CA HIS A 63 29.53 14.45 16.09
C HIS A 63 28.58 14.28 14.91
N SER A 64 27.40 14.88 15.01
CA SER A 64 26.51 15.02 13.88
C SER A 64 27.17 15.91 12.82
N ALA A 65 26.95 15.59 11.56
CA ALA A 65 27.37 16.41 10.43
C ALA A 65 26.52 17.70 10.42
N LEU A 66 27.09 18.82 9.97
CA LEU A 66 26.35 20.09 9.90
C LEU A 66 25.28 19.99 8.80
N ALA A 67 24.23 20.82 8.84
CA ALA A 67 23.21 20.84 7.78
C ALA A 67 23.82 21.07 6.37
N GLU A 68 24.93 21.81 6.28
CA GLU A 68 25.73 21.99 5.06
C GLU A 68 26.30 20.66 4.53
N ASP A 69 26.66 19.72 5.41
CA ASP A 69 27.13 18.39 5.03
C ASP A 69 26.00 17.48 4.52
N VAL A 70 24.75 17.72 4.95
CA VAL A 70 23.57 16.96 4.49
C VAL A 70 23.20 17.34 3.06
N ALA A 71 23.32 18.61 2.69
CA ALA A 71 23.16 19.05 1.30
C ALA A 71 24.21 18.42 0.37
N GLY A 72 25.48 18.33 0.84
CA GLY A 72 26.53 17.60 0.13
C GLY A 72 26.22 16.10 -0.02
N SER A 73 25.79 15.45 1.06
CA SER A 73 25.42 14.02 1.05
C SER A 73 24.24 13.73 0.12
N THR A 74 23.27 14.66 0.02
CA THR A 74 22.13 14.56 -0.91
C THR A 74 22.60 14.57 -2.36
N LYS A 75 23.51 15.50 -2.72
CA LYS A 75 24.10 15.53 -4.06
C LYS A 75 24.90 14.27 -4.36
N GLU A 76 25.65 13.74 -3.39
CA GLU A 76 26.38 12.47 -3.56
C GLU A 76 25.43 11.30 -3.82
N TYR A 77 24.30 11.21 -3.09
CA TYR A 77 23.28 10.18 -3.31
C TYR A 77 22.69 10.26 -4.73
N VAL A 78 22.35 11.47 -5.21
CA VAL A 78 21.87 11.69 -6.58
C VAL A 78 22.93 11.35 -7.62
N ASN A 79 24.20 11.73 -7.40
CA ASN A 79 25.30 11.41 -8.31
C ASN A 79 25.58 9.91 -8.40
N LYS A 80 25.39 9.14 -7.30
CA LYS A 80 25.45 7.68 -7.33
C LYS A 80 24.35 7.08 -8.21
N ALA A 81 23.13 7.63 -8.18
CA ALA A 81 22.06 7.22 -9.07
C ALA A 81 22.38 7.50 -10.55
N ILE A 82 22.96 8.66 -10.85
CA ILE A 82 23.40 9.03 -12.20
C ILE A 82 24.54 8.12 -12.67
N ALA A 83 25.51 7.80 -11.81
CA ALA A 83 26.58 6.86 -12.14
C ALA A 83 26.01 5.47 -12.47
N LYS A 84 25.08 4.97 -11.65
CA LYS A 84 24.36 3.72 -11.93
C LYS A 84 23.61 3.76 -13.25
N TYR A 85 22.98 4.89 -13.59
CA TYR A 85 22.31 5.09 -14.88
C TYR A 85 23.29 4.98 -16.04
N ASN A 86 24.45 5.63 -15.94
CA ASN A 86 25.47 5.60 -16.98
C ASN A 86 26.08 4.21 -17.17
N ASP A 87 26.25 3.45 -16.09
CA ASP A 87 26.89 2.14 -16.10
C ASP A 87 25.92 1.01 -16.50
N ASP A 88 24.70 1.01 -15.95
CA ASP A 88 23.75 -0.10 -16.04
C ASP A 88 22.52 0.20 -16.92
N GLY A 89 22.27 1.47 -17.26
CA GLY A 89 21.12 1.92 -18.04
C GLY A 89 19.84 2.19 -17.23
N LEU A 90 18.82 2.70 -17.92
CA LEU A 90 17.57 3.18 -17.31
C LEU A 90 16.79 2.09 -16.57
N ASP A 91 16.59 0.93 -17.19
CA ASP A 91 15.78 -0.16 -16.62
C ASP A 91 16.34 -0.65 -15.28
N ALA A 92 17.66 -0.74 -15.17
CA ALA A 92 18.34 -1.15 -13.94
C ALA A 92 18.19 -0.12 -12.81
N VAL A 93 18.20 1.17 -13.15
CA VAL A 93 17.97 2.26 -12.19
C VAL A 93 16.51 2.29 -11.74
N ILE A 94 15.56 2.19 -12.67
CA ILE A 94 14.13 2.13 -12.36
C ILE A 94 13.85 0.93 -11.44
N SER A 95 14.35 -0.25 -11.78
CA SER A 95 14.14 -1.45 -10.95
C SER A 95 14.74 -1.31 -9.55
N HIS A 96 15.90 -0.68 -9.40
CA HIS A 96 16.53 -0.47 -8.09
C HIS A 96 15.75 0.53 -7.25
N TYR A 97 15.44 1.71 -7.80
CA TYR A 97 14.80 2.81 -7.07
C TYR A 97 13.28 2.71 -6.95
N ASN A 98 12.66 1.69 -7.54
CA ASN A 98 11.29 1.28 -7.18
C ASN A 98 11.24 0.31 -6.00
N SER A 99 12.38 -0.11 -5.45
CA SER A 99 12.44 -0.93 -4.23
C SER A 99 12.63 -0.06 -2.98
N GLN A 100 11.96 -0.42 -1.88
CA GLN A 100 12.24 0.16 -0.56
C GLN A 100 13.65 -0.19 -0.04
N ASP A 101 14.32 -1.20 -0.61
CA ASP A 101 15.71 -1.52 -0.28
C ASP A 101 16.69 -0.45 -0.79
N SER A 102 16.26 0.43 -1.70
CA SER A 102 17.05 1.57 -2.18
C SER A 102 17.11 2.73 -1.19
N LEU A 103 16.26 2.73 -0.16
CA LEU A 103 16.20 3.79 0.84
C LEU A 103 17.49 3.82 1.66
N ASP A 104 18.09 5.00 1.78
CA ASP A 104 19.20 5.25 2.71
C ASP A 104 18.71 6.24 3.78
N GLY A 105 18.09 5.69 4.82
CA GLY A 105 17.41 6.41 5.90
C GLY A 105 16.37 7.40 5.36
N GLN A 106 16.67 8.69 5.37
CA GLN A 106 15.78 9.73 4.82
C GLN A 106 15.96 9.98 3.31
N PHE A 107 17.07 9.51 2.73
CA PHE A 107 17.35 9.68 1.30
C PHE A 107 16.64 8.61 0.49
N TYR A 108 15.98 9.06 -0.57
CA TYR A 108 15.36 8.20 -1.57
C TYR A 108 15.37 8.95 -2.90
N LEU A 109 15.61 8.21 -3.98
CA LEU A 109 15.52 8.78 -5.31
C LEU A 109 14.07 8.75 -5.78
N PHE A 110 13.62 9.83 -6.41
CA PHE A 110 12.53 9.76 -7.37
C PHE A 110 13.05 10.24 -8.73
N LEU A 111 12.60 9.55 -9.78
CA LEU A 111 13.09 9.74 -11.14
C LEU A 111 11.93 10.19 -12.02
N ILE A 112 12.15 11.27 -12.77
CA ILE A 112 11.18 11.82 -13.74
C ILE A 112 11.71 11.58 -15.15
N GLY A 113 10.84 11.05 -16.00
CA GLY A 113 11.06 10.82 -17.42
C GLY A 113 11.23 12.11 -18.22
N ALA A 114 11.67 11.96 -19.48
CA ALA A 114 11.82 13.10 -20.40
C ALA A 114 10.47 13.72 -20.81
N ASP A 115 9.37 13.01 -20.58
CA ASP A 115 7.98 13.45 -20.74
C ASP A 115 7.40 14.07 -19.46
N ASP A 116 8.26 14.34 -18.46
CA ASP A 116 7.92 14.86 -17.13
C ASP A 116 7.04 13.92 -16.29
N ASN A 117 6.88 12.65 -16.67
CA ASN A 117 6.16 11.66 -15.86
C ASN A 117 7.09 10.98 -14.85
N TYR A 118 6.60 10.67 -13.65
CA TYR A 118 7.36 9.83 -12.73
C TYR A 118 7.61 8.45 -13.34
N VAL A 119 8.87 7.99 -13.30
CA VAL A 119 9.26 6.64 -13.73
C VAL A 119 9.80 5.80 -12.57
N ALA A 120 10.21 6.43 -11.46
CA ALA A 120 10.50 5.72 -10.22
C ALA A 120 10.15 6.54 -8.98
N HIS A 121 9.55 5.88 -7.98
CA HIS A 121 9.33 6.43 -6.65
C HIS A 121 9.14 5.31 -5.60
N PRO A 122 10.10 5.06 -4.68
CA PRO A 122 10.08 3.88 -3.80
C PRO A 122 9.07 3.96 -2.65
N ILE A 123 8.68 5.18 -2.26
CA ILE A 123 7.78 5.42 -1.11
C ILE A 123 6.33 5.63 -1.55
N PHE A 124 6.12 6.32 -2.67
CA PHE A 124 4.82 6.69 -3.24
C PHE A 124 4.73 6.18 -4.69
N PRO A 125 4.72 4.85 -4.89
CA PRO A 125 4.75 4.28 -6.24
C PRO A 125 3.49 4.61 -7.06
N HIS A 126 2.40 5.03 -6.42
CA HIS A 126 1.20 5.52 -7.11
C HIS A 126 1.43 6.80 -7.92
N LEU A 127 2.53 7.52 -7.69
CA LEU A 127 2.93 8.66 -8.52
C LEU A 127 3.49 8.20 -9.88
N ILE A 128 3.97 6.95 -10.01
CA ILE A 128 4.56 6.46 -11.26
C ILE A 128 3.53 6.55 -12.40
N GLY A 129 3.92 7.22 -13.48
CA GLY A 129 3.08 7.50 -14.64
C GLY A 129 2.29 8.80 -14.59
N SER A 130 2.29 9.55 -13.47
CA SER A 130 1.70 10.90 -13.41
C SER A 130 2.72 11.98 -13.80
N ASP A 131 2.25 13.11 -14.35
CA ASP A 131 3.10 14.27 -14.64
C ASP A 131 3.53 14.95 -13.33
N ILE A 132 4.82 15.19 -13.15
CA ILE A 132 5.37 15.89 -11.99
C ILE A 132 4.72 17.27 -11.81
N LYS A 133 4.33 17.95 -12.89
CA LYS A 133 3.76 19.31 -12.85
C LYS A 133 2.38 19.37 -12.21
N ASP A 134 1.71 18.22 -12.08
CA ASP A 134 0.41 18.11 -11.40
C ASP A 134 0.57 17.91 -9.89
N VAL A 135 1.81 17.74 -9.39
CA VAL A 135 2.08 17.59 -7.96
C VAL A 135 2.06 18.93 -7.26
N VAL A 136 1.05 19.09 -6.40
CA VAL A 136 0.86 20.24 -5.51
C VAL A 136 1.03 19.80 -4.07
N GLY A 137 1.75 20.59 -3.28
CA GLY A 137 1.93 20.38 -1.84
C GLY A 137 0.63 20.53 -1.07
N SER A 138 0.60 20.01 0.17
CA SER A 138 -0.57 20.10 1.04
C SER A 138 -0.98 21.54 1.38
N ASP A 139 -0.04 22.48 1.25
CA ASP A 139 -0.17 23.91 1.47
C ASP A 139 -0.50 24.69 0.18
N GLY A 140 -0.69 24.00 -0.95
CA GLY A 140 -0.98 24.59 -2.25
C GLY A 140 0.27 25.00 -3.05
N GLN A 141 1.49 24.75 -2.55
CA GLN A 141 2.70 25.02 -3.32
C GLN A 141 2.77 24.14 -4.58
N GLU A 142 3.00 24.73 -5.75
CA GLU A 142 3.16 24.01 -7.02
C GLU A 142 4.58 23.39 -7.16
N LEU A 143 5.04 22.67 -6.13
CA LEU A 143 6.40 22.12 -6.00
C LEU A 143 6.83 21.30 -7.21
N GLY A 144 5.88 20.59 -7.85
CA GLY A 144 6.15 19.80 -9.04
C GLY A 144 6.62 20.63 -10.22
N LYS A 145 6.01 21.81 -10.42
CA LYS A 145 6.43 22.76 -11.47
C LYS A 145 7.77 23.40 -11.16
N GLU A 146 8.10 23.59 -9.88
CA GLU A 146 9.42 24.06 -9.46
C GLU A 146 10.50 23.01 -9.74
N ILE A 147 10.26 21.74 -9.39
CA ILE A 147 11.18 20.63 -9.67
C ILE A 147 11.38 20.41 -11.18
N ALA A 148 10.32 20.53 -11.98
CA ALA A 148 10.38 20.37 -13.45
C ALA A 148 11.35 21.36 -14.13
N GLN A 149 11.66 22.49 -13.49
CA GLN A 149 12.60 23.50 -13.97
C GLN A 149 14.08 23.08 -13.83
N ALA A 150 14.37 21.89 -13.30
CA ALA A 150 15.72 21.38 -13.16
C ALA A 150 16.51 21.40 -14.49
N THR A 151 17.73 21.91 -14.41
CA THR A 151 18.72 21.95 -15.50
C THR A 151 19.87 20.99 -15.19
N GLU A 152 20.86 20.93 -16.10
CA GLU A 152 22.11 20.19 -15.89
C GLU A 152 22.97 20.75 -14.75
N ASP A 153 22.77 22.03 -14.39
CA ASP A 153 23.42 22.64 -13.21
C ASP A 153 22.71 22.25 -11.89
N GLY A 154 21.49 21.74 -11.99
CA GLY A 154 20.61 21.37 -10.89
C GLY A 154 19.98 22.55 -10.15
N ILE A 155 19.02 22.23 -9.29
CA ILE A 155 18.19 23.16 -8.53
C ILE A 155 17.91 22.58 -7.14
N TRP A 156 17.84 23.47 -6.14
CA TRP A 156 17.28 23.15 -4.83
C TRP A 156 15.84 23.67 -4.76
N VAL A 157 14.92 22.81 -4.32
CA VAL A 157 13.50 23.14 -4.12
C VAL A 157 13.12 22.80 -2.68
N GLU A 158 12.50 23.73 -1.98
CA GLU A 158 12.03 23.54 -0.61
C GLU A 158 10.51 23.45 -0.60
N TYR A 159 9.97 22.41 0.05
CA TYR A 159 8.52 22.16 0.09
C TYR A 159 8.15 21.24 1.26
N LEU A 160 6.87 21.22 1.62
CA LEU A 160 6.34 20.26 2.59
C LEU A 160 6.15 18.89 1.94
N TRP A 161 6.67 17.84 2.57
CA TRP A 161 6.50 16.47 2.09
C TRP A 161 6.50 15.47 3.24
N PRO A 162 5.82 14.32 3.11
CA PRO A 162 5.88 13.27 4.13
C PRO A 162 7.28 12.68 4.25
N HIS A 163 7.78 12.55 5.48
CA HIS A 163 9.04 11.90 5.77
C HIS A 163 8.93 10.37 5.56
N PRO A 164 9.92 9.71 4.92
CA PRO A 164 9.87 8.26 4.58
C PRO A 164 9.58 7.35 5.77
N VAL A 165 10.16 7.68 6.91
CA VAL A 165 10.07 6.89 8.15
C VAL A 165 8.86 7.28 8.99
N SER A 166 8.78 8.53 9.46
CA SER A 166 7.69 8.96 10.36
C SER A 166 6.34 9.17 9.66
N ARG A 167 6.32 9.27 8.32
CA ARG A 167 5.14 9.60 7.51
C ARG A 167 4.46 10.93 7.84
N LYS A 168 5.04 11.72 8.74
CA LYS A 168 4.60 13.07 9.03
C LYS A 168 5.14 14.03 7.98
N GLU A 169 4.31 14.98 7.61
CA GLU A 169 4.73 16.07 6.75
C GLU A 169 5.76 16.97 7.44
N GLN A 170 6.84 17.27 6.73
CA GLN A 170 7.96 18.07 7.21
C GLN A 170 8.54 18.89 6.06
N GLN A 171 9.22 19.98 6.40
CA GLN A 171 9.98 20.74 5.41
C GLN A 171 11.06 19.84 4.80
N LYS A 172 11.01 19.66 3.49
CA LYS A 172 11.98 18.92 2.69
C LYS A 172 12.73 19.87 1.77
N VAL A 173 14.02 19.67 1.65
CA VAL A 173 14.92 20.37 0.73
C VAL A 173 15.45 19.34 -0.28
N THR A 174 15.01 19.45 -1.52
CA THR A 174 15.31 18.49 -2.59
C THR A 174 16.30 19.07 -3.57
N TRP A 175 17.35 18.32 -3.88
CA TRP A 175 18.21 18.53 -5.04
C TRP A 175 17.63 17.79 -6.23
N ALA A 176 17.36 18.51 -7.31
CA ALA A 176 16.95 17.94 -8.59
C ALA A 176 17.94 18.37 -9.68
N ILE A 177 18.38 17.43 -10.50
CA ILE A 177 19.30 17.68 -11.61
C ILE A 177 18.83 16.93 -12.85
N ARG A 178 18.91 17.61 -14.00
CA ARG A 178 18.58 17.00 -15.29
C ARG A 178 19.83 16.35 -15.89
N HIS A 179 19.71 15.10 -16.31
CA HIS A 179 20.80 14.33 -16.96
C HIS A 179 20.17 13.42 -18.01
N ASP A 180 20.64 13.51 -19.27
CA ASP A 180 20.09 12.80 -20.43
C ASP A 180 18.55 12.96 -20.59
N GLY A 181 18.07 14.17 -20.30
CA GLY A 181 16.64 14.50 -20.38
C GLY A 181 15.79 14.05 -19.18
N LEU A 182 16.31 13.16 -18.32
CA LEU A 182 15.66 12.69 -17.09
C LEU A 182 15.96 13.63 -15.93
N ILE A 183 15.07 13.73 -14.94
CA ILE A 183 15.33 14.45 -13.69
C ILE A 183 15.59 13.44 -12.57
N PHE A 184 16.80 13.49 -12.02
CA PHE A 184 17.19 12.73 -10.84
C PHE A 184 17.03 13.61 -9.60
N ALA A 185 16.22 13.19 -8.64
CA ALA A 185 15.93 14.00 -7.47
C ALA A 185 15.93 13.20 -6.16
N SER A 186 16.51 13.79 -5.12
CA SER A 186 16.48 13.31 -3.75
C SER A 186 16.61 14.51 -2.81
N GLY A 187 16.24 14.36 -1.55
CA GLY A 187 16.27 15.46 -0.60
C GLY A 187 16.45 15.01 0.84
N TYR A 188 16.63 16.00 1.70
CA TYR A 188 16.66 15.84 3.15
C TYR A 188 15.54 16.65 3.80
N TYR A 189 15.15 16.26 4.99
CA TYR A 189 14.12 16.92 5.77
C TYR A 189 14.78 17.84 6.80
N ALA A 190 14.42 19.12 6.77
CA ALA A 190 14.92 20.14 7.68
C ALA A 190 14.17 20.18 9.02
N GLY A 191 13.14 19.32 9.20
CA GLY A 191 12.35 19.17 10.42
C GLY A 191 12.77 17.95 11.25
N GLY A 192 12.71 18.07 12.58
CA GLY A 192 12.88 16.94 13.49
C GLY A 192 11.82 15.86 13.23
N PRO A 193 12.16 14.56 13.16
CA PRO A 193 11.16 13.56 13.47
C PRO A 193 10.71 13.82 14.91
N GLU A 194 9.41 14.03 15.12
CA GLU A 194 8.87 13.71 16.43
C GLU A 194 9.21 12.24 16.68
N SER A 195 10.00 11.98 17.73
CA SER A 195 10.35 10.64 18.14
C SER A 195 9.07 9.92 18.54
N GLY A 196 8.64 8.95 17.74
CA GLY A 196 7.49 8.11 18.02
C GLY A 196 7.05 7.35 16.78
N SER A 197 6.65 6.09 16.97
CA SER A 197 5.86 5.37 15.98
C SER A 197 4.59 6.17 15.69
N PRO A 198 4.16 6.31 14.42
CA PRO A 198 2.88 6.93 14.11
C PRO A 198 1.73 6.24 14.86
N ALA A 199 0.72 7.02 15.27
CA ALA A 199 -0.39 6.51 16.10
C ALA A 199 -1.10 5.29 15.47
N TRP A 200 -1.17 5.24 14.13
CA TRP A 200 -1.77 4.13 13.39
C TRP A 200 -0.98 2.82 13.41
N GLN A 201 0.30 2.81 13.79
CA GLN A 201 1.09 1.57 13.78
C GLN A 201 0.64 0.58 14.85
N GLU A 202 0.11 1.08 15.96
CA GLU A 202 -0.32 0.26 17.11
C GLU A 202 -1.84 0.31 17.33
N ALA A 203 -2.56 1.09 16.52
CA ALA A 203 -4.00 1.23 16.63
C ALA A 203 -4.73 -0.01 16.10
N ASP A 204 -5.92 -0.29 16.65
CA ASP A 204 -6.86 -1.19 16.00
C ASP A 204 -7.22 -0.61 14.62
N PRO A 205 -7.05 -1.35 13.51
CA PRO A 205 -7.24 -0.80 12.17
C PRO A 205 -8.66 -0.28 11.92
N ARG A 206 -9.67 -0.91 12.53
CA ARG A 206 -11.07 -0.53 12.35
C ARG A 206 -11.36 0.75 13.10
N GLU A 207 -10.93 0.86 14.35
CA GLU A 207 -11.05 2.09 15.15
C GLU A 207 -10.30 3.25 14.51
N TYR A 208 -9.06 3.02 14.04
CA TYR A 208 -8.27 4.06 13.39
C TYR A 208 -8.91 4.55 12.09
N THR A 209 -9.57 3.67 11.33
CA THR A 209 -10.29 4.05 10.11
C THR A 209 -11.40 5.06 10.41
N VAL A 210 -12.20 4.82 11.47
CA VAL A 210 -13.23 5.77 11.90
C VAL A 210 -12.59 7.07 12.36
N GLN A 211 -11.52 7.00 13.16
CA GLN A 211 -10.80 8.18 13.63
C GLN A 211 -10.26 9.03 12.48
N TYR A 212 -9.68 8.42 11.45
CA TYR A 212 -9.14 9.10 10.28
C TYR A 212 -10.24 9.79 9.46
N VAL A 213 -11.39 9.14 9.29
CA VAL A 213 -12.57 9.75 8.64
C VAL A 213 -13.13 10.91 9.46
N SER A 214 -13.21 10.76 10.78
CA SER A 214 -13.64 11.85 11.68
C SER A 214 -12.72 13.06 11.60
N GLN A 215 -11.40 12.86 11.52
CA GLN A 215 -10.44 13.96 11.33
C GLN A 215 -10.65 14.71 10.01
N ALA A 216 -11.06 14.00 8.96
CA ALA A 216 -11.40 14.62 7.68
C ALA A 216 -12.64 15.50 7.77
N ILE A 217 -13.66 15.02 8.48
CA ILE A 217 -14.89 15.78 8.75
C ILE A 217 -14.57 17.02 9.59
N GLU A 218 -13.79 16.87 10.67
CA GLU A 218 -13.37 17.99 11.52
C GLU A 218 -12.56 19.04 10.74
N ARG A 219 -11.68 18.62 9.81
CA ARG A 219 -10.97 19.53 8.92
C ARG A 219 -11.94 20.26 7.99
N TYR A 220 -12.89 19.55 7.39
CA TYR A 220 -13.94 20.15 6.56
C TYR A 220 -14.74 21.20 7.34
N GLU A 221 -15.20 20.88 8.55
CA GLU A 221 -15.96 21.80 9.40
C GLU A 221 -15.14 23.04 9.81
N ARG A 222 -13.85 22.85 10.13
CA ARG A 222 -12.98 23.92 10.63
C ARG A 222 -12.45 24.83 9.54
N GLU A 223 -12.07 24.26 8.39
CA GLU A 223 -11.28 24.94 7.36
C GLU A 223 -12.00 25.06 6.01
N GLY A 224 -13.15 24.39 5.86
CA GLY A 224 -13.98 24.42 4.66
C GLY A 224 -13.56 23.42 3.58
N LEU A 225 -14.40 23.33 2.55
CA LEU A 225 -14.25 22.39 1.44
C LEU A 225 -12.90 22.51 0.74
N GLU A 226 -12.50 23.72 0.33
CA GLU A 226 -11.28 23.93 -0.46
C GLU A 226 -10.02 23.45 0.27
N SER A 227 -9.88 23.76 1.57
CA SER A 227 -8.76 23.27 2.38
C SER A 227 -8.76 21.75 2.49
N MET A 228 -9.93 21.14 2.70
CA MET A 228 -10.08 19.68 2.76
C MET A 228 -9.67 19.03 1.44
N LEU A 229 -10.15 19.54 0.30
CA LEU A 229 -9.82 19.02 -1.03
C LEU A 229 -8.33 19.13 -1.34
N ASN A 230 -7.68 20.25 -1.01
CA ASN A 230 -6.24 20.44 -1.25
C ASN A 230 -5.41 19.44 -0.40
N TYR A 231 -5.72 19.32 0.89
CA TYR A 231 -4.98 18.43 1.77
C TYR A 231 -5.16 16.96 1.37
N TYR A 232 -6.40 16.49 1.20
CA TYR A 232 -6.69 15.07 0.96
C TYR A 232 -6.45 14.59 -0.47
N ASN A 233 -6.22 15.50 -1.43
CA ASN A 233 -5.68 15.12 -2.75
C ASN A 233 -4.15 15.21 -2.82
N SER A 234 -3.48 15.59 -1.73
CA SER A 234 -2.03 15.56 -1.64
C SER A 234 -1.53 14.24 -1.03
N VAL A 235 -0.27 13.88 -1.32
CA VAL A 235 0.39 12.73 -0.69
C VAL A 235 0.51 12.87 0.83
N ALA A 236 0.36 14.09 1.37
CA ALA A 236 0.45 14.36 2.79
C ALA A 236 -0.68 13.77 3.62
N SER A 237 -1.81 13.48 2.97
CA SER A 237 -2.93 12.86 3.64
C SER A 237 -2.73 11.37 3.95
N PHE A 238 -1.78 10.69 3.30
CA PHE A 238 -1.58 9.26 3.53
C PHE A 238 -0.96 9.00 4.90
N GLU A 239 -1.64 8.17 5.68
CA GLU A 239 -1.13 7.69 6.97
C GLU A 239 -0.97 6.17 6.89
N GLY A 240 0.24 5.70 6.58
CA GLY A 240 0.48 4.28 6.35
C GLY A 240 -0.34 3.75 5.16
N GLN A 241 -1.41 3.02 5.45
CA GLN A 241 -2.35 2.47 4.47
C GLN A 241 -3.65 3.28 4.33
N TRP A 242 -3.90 4.23 5.24
CA TRP A 242 -5.10 5.04 5.27
C TRP A 242 -4.98 6.25 4.35
N TYR A 243 -6.04 6.49 3.59
CA TYR A 243 -6.23 7.68 2.76
C TYR A 243 -7.73 7.92 2.59
N LEU A 244 -8.11 9.18 2.45
CA LEU A 244 -9.51 9.56 2.27
C LEU A 244 -9.92 9.37 0.81
N PHE A 245 -11.17 9.00 0.60
CA PHE A 245 -11.89 9.34 -0.61
C PHE A 245 -13.24 9.95 -0.23
N ALA A 246 -13.66 10.96 -0.98
CA ALA A 246 -14.85 11.73 -0.65
C ALA A 246 -15.63 12.12 -1.90
N THR A 247 -16.96 12.16 -1.76
CA THR A 247 -17.89 12.57 -2.81
C THR A 247 -18.81 13.68 -2.33
N ASP A 248 -19.40 14.42 -3.27
CA ASP A 248 -20.47 15.36 -2.97
C ASP A 248 -21.83 14.67 -2.77
N ALA A 249 -22.87 15.47 -2.52
CA ALA A 249 -24.25 14.99 -2.37
C ALA A 249 -24.83 14.35 -3.65
N SER A 250 -24.20 14.57 -4.81
CA SER A 250 -24.55 13.93 -6.09
C SER A 250 -23.67 12.71 -6.37
N ASP A 251 -22.93 12.22 -5.37
CA ASP A 251 -22.07 11.04 -5.46
C ASP A 251 -20.85 11.19 -6.37
N ILE A 252 -20.47 12.43 -6.72
CA ILE A 252 -19.30 12.69 -7.56
C ILE A 252 -18.05 12.80 -6.69
N TYR A 253 -17.00 12.03 -7.04
CA TYR A 253 -15.70 12.10 -6.37
C TYR A 253 -15.07 13.49 -6.47
N HIS A 254 -14.62 14.00 -5.34
CA HIS A 254 -13.76 15.19 -5.23
C HIS A 254 -12.41 14.88 -4.60
N VAL A 255 -12.31 13.75 -3.89
CA VAL A 255 -11.07 13.29 -3.26
C VAL A 255 -10.82 11.84 -3.63
N HIS A 256 -9.66 11.55 -4.22
CA HIS A 256 -9.16 10.19 -4.37
C HIS A 256 -7.64 10.16 -4.64
N PRO A 257 -6.78 10.36 -3.63
CA PRO A 257 -5.35 10.62 -3.81
C PRO A 257 -4.57 9.42 -4.38
N LEU A 258 -5.09 8.19 -4.26
CA LEU A 258 -4.45 7.01 -4.84
C LEU A 258 -4.74 6.83 -6.34
N ILE A 259 -5.89 7.32 -6.82
CA ILE A 259 -6.40 7.09 -8.18
C ILE A 259 -7.11 8.36 -8.64
N ALA A 260 -6.32 9.37 -8.98
CA ALA A 260 -6.82 10.71 -9.32
C ALA A 260 -7.85 10.71 -10.47
N ARG A 261 -7.77 9.74 -11.41
CA ARG A 261 -8.74 9.58 -12.50
C ARG A 261 -10.18 9.28 -12.05
N LEU A 262 -10.41 8.95 -10.78
CA LEU A 262 -11.76 8.79 -10.23
C LEU A 262 -12.42 10.14 -9.92
N ILE A 263 -11.65 11.21 -9.70
CA ILE A 263 -12.18 12.54 -9.43
C ILE A 263 -13.05 12.99 -10.62
N GLY A 264 -14.26 13.50 -10.32
CA GLY A 264 -15.27 13.87 -11.31
C GLY A 264 -16.15 12.72 -11.80
N THR A 265 -15.95 11.49 -11.32
CA THR A 265 -16.82 10.34 -11.63
C THR A 265 -17.81 10.05 -10.50
N ASP A 266 -18.96 9.45 -10.83
CA ASP A 266 -19.94 9.00 -9.84
C ASP A 266 -19.47 7.69 -9.17
N ILE A 267 -19.39 7.69 -7.83
CA ILE A 267 -18.96 6.52 -7.06
C ILE A 267 -19.79 5.27 -7.35
N LYS A 268 -21.08 5.39 -7.67
CA LYS A 268 -21.96 4.25 -7.99
C LYS A 268 -21.54 3.48 -9.25
N ASN A 269 -20.70 4.08 -10.09
CA ASN A 269 -20.13 3.43 -11.27
C ASN A 269 -18.81 2.68 -10.97
N VAL A 270 -18.29 2.79 -9.74
CA VAL A 270 -17.07 2.10 -9.34
C VAL A 270 -17.39 0.65 -8.98
N VAL A 271 -16.95 -0.25 -9.87
CA VAL A 271 -17.09 -1.70 -9.74
C VAL A 271 -15.71 -2.32 -9.55
N GLY A 272 -15.55 -3.13 -8.51
CA GLY A 272 -14.34 -3.90 -8.17
C GLY A 272 -13.85 -4.73 -9.35
N SER A 273 -12.57 -5.13 -9.33
CA SER A 273 -12.02 -5.93 -10.42
C SER A 273 -12.71 -7.29 -10.57
N ASP A 274 -13.24 -7.80 -9.46
CA ASP A 274 -14.05 -9.00 -9.29
C ASP A 274 -15.52 -8.83 -9.72
N GLY A 275 -15.94 -7.62 -10.10
CA GLY A 275 -17.32 -7.29 -10.46
C GLY A 275 -18.18 -6.81 -9.30
N TYR A 276 -17.64 -6.71 -8.07
CA TYR A 276 -18.40 -6.26 -6.92
C TYR A 276 -18.72 -4.75 -7.02
N GLU A 277 -20.00 -4.38 -6.91
CA GLU A 277 -20.48 -2.99 -7.04
C GLU A 277 -20.21 -2.15 -5.77
N LEU A 278 -18.97 -2.18 -5.27
CA LEU A 278 -18.54 -1.53 -4.02
C LEU A 278 -18.99 -0.07 -3.91
N GLY A 279 -19.01 0.66 -5.03
CA GLY A 279 -19.39 2.06 -5.03
C GLY A 279 -20.86 2.28 -4.69
N LYS A 280 -21.75 1.38 -5.13
CA LYS A 280 -23.17 1.42 -4.75
C LYS A 280 -23.37 1.06 -3.28
N GLU A 281 -22.59 0.12 -2.77
CA GLU A 281 -22.64 -0.28 -1.36
C GLU A 281 -22.15 0.84 -0.43
N LEU A 282 -21.03 1.49 -0.75
CA LEU A 282 -20.53 2.65 -0.01
C LEU A 282 -21.50 3.84 -0.07
N ALA A 283 -22.15 4.08 -1.20
CA ALA A 283 -23.12 5.16 -1.38
C ALA A 283 -24.40 5.01 -0.53
N LYS A 284 -24.63 3.85 0.11
CA LYS A 284 -25.74 3.64 1.07
C LYS A 284 -25.51 4.39 2.40
N ALA A 285 -24.33 4.95 2.63
CA ALA A 285 -24.05 5.77 3.81
C ALA A 285 -25.03 6.96 3.93
N THR A 286 -25.47 7.25 5.15
CA THR A 286 -26.46 8.28 5.46
C THR A 286 -25.91 9.34 6.42
N ASP A 287 -26.42 10.57 6.32
CA ASP A 287 -26.08 11.64 7.26
C ASP A 287 -26.50 11.29 8.68
N GLY A 288 -25.60 11.45 9.65
CA GLY A 288 -25.86 11.14 11.05
C GLY A 288 -26.09 9.66 11.37
N GLY A 289 -25.81 8.76 10.43
CA GLY A 289 -25.82 7.31 10.66
C GLY A 289 -24.52 6.81 11.30
N GLU A 290 -24.48 5.53 11.67
CA GLU A 290 -23.27 4.87 12.21
C GLU A 290 -22.17 4.64 11.14
N GLY A 291 -22.48 4.96 9.87
CA GLY A 291 -21.67 4.67 8.69
C GLY A 291 -21.88 3.24 8.17
N VAL A 292 -21.33 2.98 6.99
CA VAL A 292 -21.42 1.69 6.29
C VAL A 292 -20.03 1.11 6.17
N TRP A 293 -19.91 -0.18 6.51
CA TRP A 293 -18.70 -0.97 6.30
C TRP A 293 -18.89 -1.84 5.07
N VAL A 294 -17.94 -1.77 4.14
CA VAL A 294 -17.95 -2.52 2.89
C VAL A 294 -16.58 -3.11 2.69
N GLU A 295 -16.54 -4.40 2.39
CA GLU A 295 -15.30 -5.07 2.02
C GLU A 295 -15.22 -5.28 0.51
N TYR A 296 -14.06 -4.98 -0.08
CA TYR A 296 -13.85 -5.04 -1.52
C TYR A 296 -12.36 -5.18 -1.86
N LEU A 297 -12.06 -5.66 -3.06
CA LEU A 297 -10.71 -5.64 -3.60
C LEU A 297 -10.30 -4.21 -4.01
N TRP A 298 -9.13 -3.78 -3.56
CA TRP A 298 -8.59 -2.46 -3.92
C TRP A 298 -7.06 -2.44 -3.95
N PRO A 299 -6.42 -1.63 -4.83
CA PRO A 299 -4.98 -1.44 -4.81
C PRO A 299 -4.49 -0.93 -3.45
N HIS A 300 -3.48 -1.59 -2.86
CA HIS A 300 -2.82 -1.11 -1.65
C HIS A 300 -1.92 0.10 -1.98
N PRO A 301 -1.94 1.20 -1.20
CA PRO A 301 -1.30 2.46 -1.61
C PRO A 301 0.24 2.41 -1.68
N VAL A 302 0.84 1.40 -1.06
CA VAL A 302 2.29 1.18 -1.03
C VAL A 302 2.75 0.10 -2.01
N THR A 303 2.00 -1.00 -2.16
CA THR A 303 2.43 -2.13 -2.99
C THR A 303 1.78 -2.09 -4.37
N LEU A 304 0.73 -1.28 -4.54
CA LEU A 304 -0.16 -1.18 -5.70
C LEU A 304 -0.92 -2.46 -6.07
N LYS A 305 -0.55 -3.59 -5.47
CA LYS A 305 -1.25 -4.86 -5.59
C LYS A 305 -2.68 -4.70 -5.11
N GLU A 306 -3.60 -5.23 -5.88
CA GLU A 306 -4.99 -5.29 -5.50
C GLU A 306 -5.19 -6.43 -4.49
N VAL A 307 -5.62 -6.06 -3.29
CA VAL A 307 -5.79 -6.97 -2.14
C VAL A 307 -7.08 -6.58 -1.40
N PRO A 308 -7.58 -7.39 -0.45
CA PRO A 308 -8.77 -7.03 0.32
C PRO A 308 -8.61 -5.70 1.05
N LYS A 309 -9.67 -4.90 1.05
CA LYS A 309 -9.78 -3.64 1.77
C LYS A 309 -11.14 -3.59 2.47
N VAL A 310 -11.12 -3.28 3.76
CA VAL A 310 -12.31 -2.98 4.55
C VAL A 310 -12.48 -1.47 4.56
N GLY A 311 -13.48 -0.97 3.82
CA GLY A 311 -13.83 0.44 3.75
C GLY A 311 -14.93 0.83 4.73
N TYR A 312 -14.83 2.03 5.29
CA TYR A 312 -15.85 2.70 6.08
C TYR A 312 -16.28 3.97 5.36
N ALA A 313 -17.58 4.18 5.20
CA ALA A 313 -18.15 5.40 4.63
C ALA A 313 -19.24 5.97 5.53
N VAL A 314 -19.25 7.29 5.70
CA VAL A 314 -20.30 8.02 6.41
C VAL A 314 -20.61 9.30 5.65
N ARG A 315 -21.86 9.78 5.73
CA ARG A 315 -22.16 11.13 5.22
C ARG A 315 -22.16 12.16 6.34
N HIS A 316 -21.68 13.34 5.99
CA HIS A 316 -21.76 14.53 6.80
C HIS A 316 -21.98 15.74 5.88
N ASP A 317 -23.02 16.53 6.16
CA ASP A 317 -23.43 17.69 5.33
C ASP A 317 -23.65 17.32 3.85
N GLY A 318 -24.24 16.13 3.62
CA GLY A 318 -24.50 15.58 2.29
C GLY A 318 -23.26 15.03 1.57
N MET A 319 -22.04 15.36 2.00
CA MET A 319 -20.80 14.77 1.47
C MET A 319 -20.57 13.38 2.05
N LEU A 320 -20.07 12.45 1.24
CA LEU A 320 -19.60 11.15 1.71
C LEU A 320 -18.11 11.25 2.03
N PHE A 321 -17.72 10.80 3.22
CA PHE A 321 -16.33 10.67 3.65
C PHE A 321 -16.04 9.20 3.90
N ALA A 322 -14.95 8.70 3.33
CA ALA A 322 -14.61 7.30 3.45
C ALA A 322 -13.11 7.04 3.45
N SER A 323 -12.71 6.00 4.18
CA SER A 323 -11.34 5.48 4.25
C SER A 323 -11.42 3.97 4.47
N GLY A 324 -10.29 3.30 4.62
CA GLY A 324 -10.27 1.88 4.95
C GLY A 324 -8.88 1.36 5.25
N TYR A 325 -8.83 0.11 5.69
CA TYR A 325 -7.61 -0.62 5.99
C TYR A 325 -7.55 -1.92 5.19
N TYR A 326 -6.35 -2.46 5.03
CA TYR A 326 -6.09 -3.69 4.31
C TYR A 326 -5.73 -4.78 5.33
N PRO A 327 -6.63 -5.74 5.59
CA PRO A 327 -6.37 -6.78 6.58
C PRO A 327 -5.15 -7.62 6.19
N GLN A 328 -4.26 -7.87 7.15
CA GLN A 328 -3.19 -8.83 7.01
C GLN A 328 -3.77 -10.22 7.28
N VAL A 329 -3.70 -11.12 6.30
CA VAL A 329 -4.13 -12.50 6.49
C VAL A 329 -2.90 -13.37 6.50
N GLU A 330 -2.53 -13.88 7.68
CA GLU A 330 -1.30 -14.63 7.90
C GLU A 330 -1.27 -15.97 7.14
N ASP A 331 -2.42 -16.65 7.03
CA ASP A 331 -2.59 -17.89 6.27
C ASP A 331 -3.94 -17.89 5.51
N PRO A 332 -3.98 -17.35 4.28
CA PRO A 332 -5.22 -17.28 3.51
C PRO A 332 -5.76 -18.67 3.11
N THR A 333 -4.90 -19.70 3.02
CA THR A 333 -5.32 -21.07 2.71
C THR A 333 -6.10 -21.67 3.88
N ALA A 334 -5.58 -21.54 5.10
CA ALA A 334 -6.28 -21.99 6.30
C ALA A 334 -7.59 -21.20 6.52
N HIS A 335 -7.55 -19.87 6.33
CA HIS A 335 -8.74 -19.02 6.48
C HIS A 335 -9.85 -19.41 5.51
N THR A 336 -9.52 -19.68 4.24
CA THR A 336 -10.50 -20.11 3.23
C THR A 336 -11.23 -21.39 3.66
N LYS A 337 -10.48 -22.39 4.13
CA LYS A 337 -11.06 -23.64 4.60
C LYS A 337 -11.94 -23.43 5.83
N ALA A 338 -11.49 -22.61 6.78
CA ALA A 338 -12.26 -22.28 7.98
C ALA A 338 -13.56 -21.54 7.64
N TYR A 339 -13.52 -20.60 6.69
CA TYR A 339 -14.71 -19.89 6.21
C TYR A 339 -15.73 -20.86 5.59
N VAL A 340 -15.29 -21.76 4.69
CA VAL A 340 -16.16 -22.78 4.08
C VAL A 340 -16.70 -23.74 5.14
N GLN A 341 -15.87 -24.17 6.09
CA GLN A 341 -16.30 -25.05 7.18
C GLN A 341 -17.37 -24.38 8.05
N LYS A 342 -17.22 -23.09 8.36
CA LYS A 342 -18.23 -22.31 9.09
C LYS A 342 -19.56 -22.23 8.33
N ALA A 343 -19.52 -22.16 7.00
CA ALA A 343 -20.73 -22.19 6.17
C ALA A 343 -21.44 -23.55 6.21
N ILE A 344 -20.67 -24.64 6.20
CA ILE A 344 -21.20 -25.99 6.38
C ILE A 344 -21.85 -26.14 7.77
N GLU A 345 -21.17 -25.71 8.83
CA GLU A 345 -21.71 -25.74 10.20
C GLU A 345 -22.98 -24.89 10.34
N TYR A 346 -23.03 -23.73 9.68
CA TYR A 346 -24.23 -22.90 9.64
C TYR A 346 -25.38 -23.63 8.93
N TYR A 347 -25.10 -24.31 7.82
CA TYR A 347 -26.06 -25.14 7.10
C TYR A 347 -26.58 -26.31 7.96
N GLU A 348 -25.69 -27.05 8.61
CA GLU A 348 -26.06 -28.16 9.49
C GLU A 348 -26.98 -27.68 10.64
N ALA A 349 -26.70 -26.48 11.18
CA ALA A 349 -27.45 -25.93 12.30
C ALA A 349 -28.80 -25.29 11.91
N ASN A 350 -28.88 -24.65 10.75
CA ASN A 350 -30.02 -23.78 10.38
C ASN A 350 -30.78 -24.23 9.13
N GLY A 351 -30.23 -25.17 8.35
CA GLY A 351 -30.81 -25.68 7.11
C GLY A 351 -30.54 -24.80 5.88
N LEU A 352 -30.97 -25.31 4.72
CA LEU A 352 -30.66 -24.75 3.41
C LEU A 352 -31.19 -23.32 3.21
N ASP A 353 -32.48 -23.07 3.48
CA ASP A 353 -33.11 -21.78 3.20
C ASP A 353 -32.47 -20.65 4.03
N ALA A 354 -32.18 -20.91 5.31
CA ALA A 354 -31.49 -19.96 6.18
C ALA A 354 -30.06 -19.69 5.69
N THR A 355 -29.36 -20.73 5.23
CA THR A 355 -28.00 -20.60 4.67
C THR A 355 -27.99 -19.75 3.41
N ILE A 356 -28.92 -20.00 2.48
CA ILE A 356 -29.07 -19.21 1.24
C ILE A 356 -29.35 -17.74 1.57
N ALA A 357 -30.23 -17.47 2.54
CA ALA A 357 -30.55 -16.12 2.95
C ALA A 357 -29.35 -15.41 3.60
N HIS A 358 -28.65 -16.08 4.53
CA HIS A 358 -27.50 -15.52 5.21
C HIS A 358 -26.33 -15.25 4.26
N TYR A 359 -25.94 -16.23 3.46
CA TYR A 359 -24.74 -16.10 2.62
C TYR A 359 -24.96 -15.31 1.31
N ASN A 360 -26.19 -14.92 1.00
CA ASN A 360 -26.45 -13.88 0.00
C ASN A 360 -26.59 -12.47 0.63
N SER A 361 -26.23 -12.31 1.91
CA SER A 361 -26.20 -11.01 2.59
C SER A 361 -24.77 -10.45 2.65
N PRO A 362 -24.57 -9.11 2.58
CA PRO A 362 -23.25 -8.50 2.69
C PRO A 362 -22.51 -8.85 3.98
N GLU A 363 -23.24 -9.07 5.08
CA GLU A 363 -22.68 -9.40 6.40
C GLU A 363 -22.02 -10.79 6.45
N SER A 364 -22.26 -11.62 5.44
CA SER A 364 -21.60 -12.93 5.32
C SER A 364 -20.21 -12.85 4.71
N VAL A 365 -19.86 -11.74 4.05
CA VAL A 365 -18.54 -11.52 3.47
C VAL A 365 -17.55 -11.24 4.59
N ASP A 366 -16.41 -11.92 4.54
CA ASP A 366 -15.30 -11.76 5.48
C ASP A 366 -14.03 -11.72 4.65
N GLY A 367 -13.29 -10.63 4.62
CA GLY A 367 -12.17 -10.56 3.69
C GLY A 367 -12.64 -10.46 2.23
N GLN A 368 -11.77 -11.01 1.39
CA GLN A 368 -12.11 -11.55 0.07
C GLN A 368 -12.99 -12.82 0.09
N TRP A 369 -13.27 -13.39 1.27
CA TRP A 369 -14.03 -14.64 1.36
C TRP A 369 -15.52 -14.35 1.28
N SER A 370 -16.11 -14.93 0.25
CA SER A 370 -17.55 -15.01 0.06
C SER A 370 -17.91 -16.43 -0.34
N LEU A 371 -19.07 -16.88 0.10
CA LEU A 371 -19.54 -18.21 -0.27
C LEU A 371 -20.10 -18.19 -1.69
N THR A 372 -19.68 -19.16 -2.51
CA THR A 372 -20.47 -19.63 -3.65
C THR A 372 -20.98 -21.03 -3.31
N MET A 373 -22.29 -21.24 -3.42
CA MET A 373 -22.91 -22.53 -3.10
C MET A 373 -23.76 -23.00 -4.26
N ALA A 374 -23.69 -24.29 -4.61
CA ALA A 374 -24.53 -24.92 -5.62
C ALA A 374 -25.23 -26.15 -5.04
N ASP A 375 -26.41 -26.49 -5.58
CA ASP A 375 -27.15 -27.67 -5.13
C ASP A 375 -26.67 -28.98 -5.78
N GLY A 376 -27.34 -30.09 -5.50
CA GLY A 376 -26.98 -31.41 -6.03
C GLY A 376 -27.13 -31.57 -7.55
N ASN A 377 -27.74 -30.61 -8.24
CA ASN A 377 -27.78 -30.53 -9.69
C ASN A 377 -26.80 -29.48 -10.23
N ASP A 378 -25.87 -29.02 -9.40
CA ASP A 378 -24.89 -27.97 -9.70
C ASP A 378 -25.53 -26.61 -10.03
N VAL A 379 -26.77 -26.37 -9.62
CA VAL A 379 -27.40 -25.05 -9.79
C VAL A 379 -26.95 -24.12 -8.68
N VAL A 380 -26.39 -22.97 -9.03
CA VAL A 380 -25.90 -21.97 -8.07
C VAL A 380 -27.06 -21.41 -7.25
N ARG A 381 -26.93 -21.45 -5.92
CA ARG A 381 -27.90 -20.96 -4.92
C ARG A 381 -27.39 -19.76 -4.14
N VAL A 382 -26.08 -19.62 -3.99
CA VAL A 382 -25.43 -18.49 -3.30
C VAL A 382 -24.31 -17.97 -4.19
N ALA A 383 -24.30 -16.66 -4.42
CA ALA A 383 -23.22 -15.95 -5.12
C ALA A 383 -23.30 -14.45 -4.83
N VAL A 384 -23.01 -14.02 -3.60
CA VAL A 384 -23.20 -12.62 -3.16
C VAL A 384 -22.42 -11.60 -3.99
N LEU A 385 -21.20 -11.93 -4.43
CA LEU A 385 -20.39 -11.06 -5.29
C LEU A 385 -20.73 -11.16 -6.78
N ALA A 386 -21.50 -12.18 -7.18
CA ALA A 386 -21.95 -12.37 -8.56
C ALA A 386 -23.42 -12.82 -8.60
N PRO A 387 -24.39 -11.97 -8.17
CA PRO A 387 -25.78 -12.38 -8.02
C PRO A 387 -26.45 -12.89 -9.31
N HIS A 388 -25.94 -12.44 -10.46
CA HIS A 388 -26.39 -12.90 -11.78
C HIS A 388 -26.12 -14.39 -12.06
N LEU A 389 -25.24 -15.04 -11.28
CA LEU A 389 -25.01 -16.48 -11.36
C LEU A 389 -26.07 -17.30 -10.62
N VAL A 390 -26.84 -16.70 -9.71
CA VAL A 390 -27.86 -17.45 -8.96
C VAL A 390 -28.91 -18.00 -9.92
N GLY A 391 -29.09 -19.33 -9.89
CA GLY A 391 -30.01 -20.06 -10.77
C GLY A 391 -29.38 -20.61 -12.06
N THR A 392 -28.11 -20.31 -12.35
CA THR A 392 -27.39 -20.92 -13.49
C THR A 392 -26.78 -22.27 -13.10
N ASP A 393 -26.52 -23.13 -14.09
CA ASP A 393 -25.66 -24.31 -13.91
C ASP A 393 -24.22 -23.84 -13.69
N LEU A 394 -23.57 -24.33 -12.64
CA LEU A 394 -22.18 -24.00 -12.31
C LEU A 394 -21.23 -24.33 -13.47
N LYS A 395 -21.49 -25.38 -14.25
CA LYS A 395 -20.65 -25.80 -15.38
C LYS A 395 -20.71 -24.84 -16.56
N ASP A 396 -21.76 -24.02 -16.63
CA ASP A 396 -21.86 -22.95 -17.62
C ASP A 396 -21.02 -21.71 -17.22
N VAL A 397 -20.60 -21.63 -15.95
CA VAL A 397 -19.75 -20.55 -15.44
C VAL A 397 -18.33 -20.71 -16.00
N GLY A 398 -18.09 -20.08 -17.15
CA GLY A 398 -16.81 -20.15 -17.88
C GLY A 398 -16.83 -21.06 -19.11
N ALA A 399 -18.02 -21.52 -19.54
CA ALA A 399 -18.17 -22.32 -20.75
C ALA A 399 -17.56 -21.62 -21.99
N GLY A 400 -16.78 -22.37 -22.78
CA GLY A 400 -16.10 -21.86 -23.98
C GLY A 400 -14.70 -21.28 -23.74
N ARG A 401 -14.18 -21.32 -22.51
CA ARG A 401 -12.77 -21.03 -22.19
C ARG A 401 -11.90 -22.28 -22.34
N ILE A 402 -10.59 -22.10 -22.50
CA ILE A 402 -9.60 -23.21 -22.61
C ILE A 402 -9.69 -24.16 -21.40
N ARG A 403 -10.04 -23.61 -20.22
CA ARG A 403 -10.24 -24.34 -18.98
C ARG A 403 -11.59 -23.93 -18.36
N ASN A 404 -12.45 -24.91 -18.05
CA ASN A 404 -13.77 -24.68 -17.47
C ASN A 404 -13.72 -24.83 -15.94
N ILE A 405 -13.57 -23.71 -15.23
CA ILE A 405 -13.46 -23.69 -13.77
C ILE A 405 -14.75 -24.20 -13.10
N GLY A 406 -15.92 -24.00 -13.72
CA GLY A 406 -17.20 -24.52 -13.25
C GLY A 406 -17.24 -26.04 -13.17
N GLU A 407 -16.75 -26.72 -14.22
CA GLU A 407 -16.63 -28.19 -14.25
C GLU A 407 -15.66 -28.73 -13.19
N GLU A 408 -14.54 -28.03 -12.99
CA GLU A 408 -13.57 -28.42 -11.97
C GLU A 408 -14.15 -28.29 -10.56
N MET A 409 -14.85 -27.19 -10.27
CA MET A 409 -15.56 -27.02 -8.98
C MET A 409 -16.62 -28.11 -8.77
N ALA A 410 -17.40 -28.43 -9.81
CA ALA A 410 -18.43 -29.47 -9.73
C ALA A 410 -17.84 -30.87 -9.48
N ALA A 411 -16.57 -31.11 -9.82
CA ALA A 411 -15.87 -32.37 -9.58
C ALA A 411 -15.41 -32.57 -8.11
N ALA A 412 -15.61 -31.58 -7.23
CA ALA A 412 -15.26 -31.69 -5.83
C ALA A 412 -15.98 -32.86 -5.13
N SER A 413 -15.27 -33.50 -4.20
CA SER A 413 -15.81 -34.53 -3.31
C SER A 413 -15.89 -34.03 -1.87
N GLU A 414 -16.26 -34.91 -0.94
CA GLU A 414 -16.22 -34.64 0.51
C GLU A 414 -14.80 -34.40 1.05
N GLN A 415 -13.76 -34.80 0.31
CA GLN A 415 -12.37 -34.50 0.68
C GLN A 415 -11.98 -33.06 0.28
N GLY A 416 -12.76 -32.43 -0.59
CA GLY A 416 -12.50 -31.14 -1.19
C GLY A 416 -11.30 -31.11 -2.15
N ILE A 417 -11.23 -30.05 -2.95
CA ILE A 417 -10.19 -29.80 -3.94
C ILE A 417 -9.83 -28.31 -3.98
N TRP A 418 -8.58 -28.02 -4.31
CA TRP A 418 -8.12 -26.67 -4.63
C TRP A 418 -8.11 -26.47 -6.14
N ILE A 419 -8.59 -25.31 -6.58
CA ILE A 419 -8.68 -24.91 -7.97
C ILE A 419 -8.06 -23.53 -8.10
N ASN A 420 -6.89 -23.48 -8.76
CA ASN A 420 -6.11 -22.27 -8.94
C ASN A 420 -6.28 -21.75 -10.36
N PHE A 421 -6.56 -20.47 -10.58
CA PHE A 421 -6.67 -19.90 -11.93
C PHE A 421 -6.33 -18.42 -11.98
N VAL A 422 -5.93 -17.97 -13.17
CA VAL A 422 -5.65 -16.57 -13.47
C VAL A 422 -6.96 -15.81 -13.60
N PHE A 423 -7.09 -14.75 -12.82
CA PHE A 423 -8.18 -13.79 -12.90
C PHE A 423 -7.64 -12.47 -13.47
N PRO A 424 -8.06 -12.07 -14.69
CA PRO A 424 -7.58 -10.83 -15.28
C PRO A 424 -8.09 -9.64 -14.46
N ASN A 425 -7.17 -8.82 -13.96
CA ASN A 425 -7.54 -7.58 -13.30
C ASN A 425 -8.15 -6.64 -14.35
N THR A 426 -9.36 -6.16 -14.13
CA THR A 426 -10.04 -5.28 -15.10
C THR A 426 -9.62 -3.81 -14.97
N ARG A 427 -8.84 -3.46 -13.94
CA ARG A 427 -8.42 -2.09 -13.60
C ARG A 427 -6.93 -1.82 -13.78
N SER A 428 -6.12 -2.88 -13.84
CA SER A 428 -4.67 -2.84 -14.03
C SER A 428 -4.23 -3.87 -15.09
N SER A 429 -2.99 -3.78 -15.54
CA SER A 429 -2.36 -4.81 -16.37
C SER A 429 -1.86 -6.01 -15.56
N GLU A 430 -2.11 -6.03 -14.24
CA GLU A 430 -1.69 -7.11 -13.37
C GLU A 430 -2.63 -8.31 -13.51
N THR A 431 -2.09 -9.48 -13.16
CA THR A 431 -2.86 -10.71 -13.07
C THR A 431 -3.08 -11.03 -11.60
N LEU A 432 -4.33 -11.29 -11.22
CA LEU A 432 -4.65 -11.85 -9.91
C LEU A 432 -4.65 -13.37 -10.00
N TYR A 433 -4.12 -14.03 -8.98
CA TYR A 433 -4.20 -15.48 -8.86
C TYR A 433 -5.33 -15.83 -7.90
N ALA A 434 -6.37 -16.49 -8.41
CA ALA A 434 -7.49 -16.93 -7.60
C ALA A 434 -7.27 -18.37 -7.14
N HIS A 435 -7.39 -18.60 -5.83
CA HIS A 435 -7.25 -19.90 -5.18
C HIS A 435 -8.60 -20.27 -4.56
N THR A 436 -9.30 -21.23 -5.17
CA THR A 436 -10.65 -21.63 -4.75
C THR A 436 -10.62 -22.99 -4.07
N TRP A 437 -11.12 -23.04 -2.82
CA TRP A 437 -11.40 -24.30 -2.15
C TRP A 437 -12.84 -24.70 -2.44
N ALA A 438 -13.05 -25.93 -2.93
CA ALA A 438 -14.36 -26.47 -3.22
C ALA A 438 -14.54 -27.82 -2.51
N ILE A 439 -15.67 -28.02 -1.83
CA ILE A 439 -15.99 -29.26 -1.10
C ILE A 439 -17.47 -29.58 -1.23
N ARG A 440 -17.81 -30.87 -1.34
CA ARG A 440 -19.19 -31.33 -1.24
C ARG A 440 -19.54 -31.76 0.17
N HIS A 441 -20.73 -31.39 0.61
CA HIS A 441 -21.32 -31.82 1.88
C HIS A 441 -22.83 -31.92 1.71
N ASP A 442 -23.43 -33.06 2.09
CA ASP A 442 -24.87 -33.34 1.91
C ASP A 442 -25.38 -33.12 0.47
N GLY A 443 -24.54 -33.40 -0.52
CA GLY A 443 -24.85 -33.20 -1.94
C GLY A 443 -24.81 -31.74 -2.41
N LEU A 444 -24.64 -30.77 -1.50
CA LEU A 444 -24.39 -29.38 -1.82
C LEU A 444 -22.89 -29.16 -2.06
N LEU A 445 -22.56 -28.23 -2.95
CA LEU A 445 -21.20 -27.76 -3.15
C LEU A 445 -21.02 -26.43 -2.41
N PHE A 446 -19.97 -26.34 -1.59
CA PHE A 446 -19.55 -25.12 -0.93
C PHE A 446 -18.18 -24.70 -1.45
N THR A 447 -18.06 -23.44 -1.87
CA THR A 447 -16.78 -22.90 -2.32
C THR A 447 -16.53 -21.49 -1.78
N SER A 448 -15.26 -21.19 -1.55
CA SER A 448 -14.79 -19.83 -1.28
C SER A 448 -13.37 -19.71 -1.84
N ARG A 449 -12.90 -18.48 -2.02
CA ARG A 449 -11.62 -18.22 -2.65
C ARG A 449 -10.89 -17.05 -2.01
N TYR A 450 -9.58 -17.03 -2.23
CA TYR A 450 -8.74 -15.86 -2.01
C TYR A 450 -7.95 -15.53 -3.27
N TYR A 451 -7.43 -14.31 -3.32
CA TYR A 451 -6.59 -13.76 -4.35
C TYR A 451 -5.24 -13.37 -3.77
N ASP A 452 -4.18 -13.61 -4.54
CA ASP A 452 -2.85 -13.08 -4.26
C ASP A 452 -2.08 -12.75 -5.56
N ASP A 453 -0.81 -12.36 -5.39
CA ASP A 453 0.13 -11.99 -6.44
C ASP A 453 1.12 -13.12 -6.81
N LYS A 454 0.96 -14.32 -6.24
CA LYS A 454 1.89 -15.43 -6.40
C LYS A 454 1.24 -16.53 -7.24
N PRO A 455 1.89 -16.96 -8.34
CA PRO A 455 1.49 -18.21 -8.95
C PRO A 455 1.78 -19.34 -7.96
N ASP A 456 0.75 -19.89 -7.31
CA ASP A 456 0.91 -21.13 -6.58
C ASP A 456 1.22 -22.24 -7.61
N VAL A 457 2.47 -22.69 -7.58
CA VAL A 457 3.01 -23.74 -8.46
C VAL A 457 2.68 -25.14 -7.91
N SER A 458 1.91 -25.25 -6.82
CA SER A 458 1.59 -26.53 -6.20
C SER A 458 0.17 -27.02 -6.53
N GLY A 459 0.09 -27.86 -7.58
CA GLY A 459 -1.10 -28.63 -7.99
C GLY A 459 -1.98 -27.88 -8.98
N THR A 460 -2.12 -28.27 -10.25
CA THR A 460 -1.80 -29.49 -11.02
C THR A 460 -1.61 -29.03 -12.50
N PRO A 461 -1.15 -29.86 -13.45
CA PRO A 461 -0.38 -29.46 -14.65
C PRO A 461 -1.10 -28.56 -15.67
#